data_AF-A0A1C5THP7-F1
#
_entry.id   AF-A0A1C5THP7-F1
#
_cell.length_a   1.000
_cell.length_b   1.000
_cell.length_c   1.000
_cell.angle_alpha   90.00
_cell.angle_beta   90.00
_cell.angle_gamma   90.00
#
_symmetry.space_group_name_H-M   'P 1'
#
loop_
_entity.id
_entity.type
_entity.pdbx_description
1 polymer ?
#
loop_
_entity_poly.entity_id
_entity_poly.type
_entity_poly.pdbx_seq_one_letter_code
_entity_poly.pdbx_strand_id
1 'polypeptide(L)' 'MIQFGTVYPAAGDDHSAVRLSVDELEQIAGAKGWVDVCKEA' A
#
# COMPACT_ATOMS: atom_id res chain seq x y z
N MET A 1 3.43 11.82 2.89
CA MET A 1 2.08 11.84 2.27
C MET A 1 2.06 10.81 1.15
N ILE A 2 0.97 10.03 1.02
CA ILE A 2 0.86 9.04 -0.06
C ILE A 2 0.65 9.75 -1.39
N GLN A 3 1.56 9.52 -2.33
CA GLN A 3 1.56 10.18 -3.64
C GLN A 3 0.85 9.39 -4.75
N PHE A 4 0.38 8.17 -4.46
CA PHE A 4 -0.19 7.27 -5.45
C PHE A 4 -1.65 6.97 -5.12
N GLY A 5 -2.56 7.11 -6.09
CA GLY A 5 -3.98 6.75 -5.90
C GLY A 5 -4.27 5.24 -6.00
N THR A 6 -3.33 4.46 -6.52
CA THR A 6 -3.45 3.01 -6.70
C THR A 6 -2.12 2.35 -6.38
N VAL A 7 -2.18 1.23 -5.68
CA VAL A 7 -1.04 0.43 -5.23
C VAL A 7 -1.20 -1.03 -5.66
N TYR A 8 -0.08 -1.75 -5.70
CA TYR A 8 -0.03 -3.16 -6.12
C TYR A 8 0.73 -3.99 -5.08
N PRO A 9 0.15 -4.25 -3.90
CA PRO A 9 0.73 -5.20 -2.94
C PRO A 9 0.86 -6.60 -3.52
N ALA A 10 1.89 -7.34 -3.07
CA ALA A 10 2.12 -8.72 -3.44
C ALA A 10 0.97 -9.62 -2.94
N ALA A 11 0.52 -10.55 -3.79
CA ALA A 11 -0.65 -11.39 -3.53
C ALA A 11 -0.32 -12.81 -3.01
N GLY A 12 0.91 -13.03 -2.53
CA GLY A 12 1.34 -14.32 -1.98
C GLY A 12 2.28 -15.15 -2.84
N ASP A 13 2.71 -14.63 -3.99
CA ASP A 13 3.82 -15.17 -4.80
C ASP A 13 4.60 -14.02 -5.48
N ASP A 14 5.66 -14.37 -6.21
CA ASP A 14 6.59 -13.45 -6.86
C ASP A 14 6.09 -12.87 -8.21
N HIS A 15 4.92 -13.32 -8.70
CA HIS A 15 4.34 -12.92 -9.99
C HIS A 15 2.92 -12.33 -9.87
N SER A 16 2.32 -12.35 -8.68
CA SER A 16 0.95 -11.94 -8.42
C SER A 16 0.94 -10.66 -7.60
N ALA A 17 0.23 -9.65 -8.08
CA ALA A 17 -0.04 -8.42 -7.35
C ALA A 17 -1.53 -8.09 -7.40
N VAL A 18 -2.05 -7.57 -6.29
CA VAL A 18 -3.45 -7.13 -6.20
C VAL A 18 -3.49 -5.63 -6.46
N ARG A 19 -4.22 -5.19 -7.49
CA ARG A 19 -4.48 -3.77 -7.69
C ARG A 19 -5.50 -3.30 -6.65
N LEU A 20 -5.13 -2.32 -5.83
CA LEU A 20 -6.01 -1.71 -4.83
C LEU A 20 -5.86 -0.20 -4.82
N SER A 21 -6.93 0.52 -4.52
CA SER A 21 -6.82 1.92 -4.10
C SER A 21 -6.23 2.01 -2.68
N VAL A 22 -5.66 3.16 -2.35
CA VAL A 22 -5.14 3.41 -1.00
C VAL A 22 -6.25 3.31 0.05
N ASP A 23 -7.44 3.84 -0.28
CA ASP A 23 -8.60 3.80 0.60
C ASP A 23 -9.04 2.36 0.88
N GLU A 24 -9.13 1.51 -0.15
CA GLU A 24 -9.43 0.08 0.02
C GLU A 24 -8.37 -0.60 0.87
N LEU A 25 -7.08 -0.32 0.63
CA LEU A 25 -6.00 -0.90 1.39
C LEU A 25 -6.09 -0.51 2.88
N GLU A 26 -6.38 0.74 3.20
CA GLU A 26 -6.57 1.20 4.59
C GLU A 26 -7.71 0.46 5.29
N GLN A 27 -8.85 0.32 4.62
CA GLN A 27 -10.04 -0.35 5.16
C GLN A 27 -9.80 -1.84 5.41
N ILE A 28 -9.12 -2.54 4.51
CA ILE A 28 -8.91 -3.99 4.62
C ILE A 28 -7.67 -4.36 5.45
N ALA A 29 -6.64 -3.52 5.51
CA ALA A 29 -5.40 -3.84 6.21
C ALA A 29 -5.54 -3.76 7.74
N GLY A 30 -6.56 -3.04 8.24
CA GLY A 30 -6.72 -2.79 9.67
C GLY A 30 -5.52 -2.05 10.28
N ALA A 31 -4.81 -1.26 9.47
CA ALA A 31 -3.63 -0.53 9.89
C ALA A 31 -4.01 0.60 10.86
N LYS A 32 -3.12 0.90 11.82
CA LYS A 32 -3.32 2.03 12.75
C LYS A 32 -3.12 3.40 12.09
N GLY A 33 -2.50 3.43 10.92
CA GLY A 33 -2.18 4.63 10.15
C GLY A 33 -0.89 4.45 9.34
N TRP A 34 -0.61 5.44 8.51
CA TRP A 34 0.60 5.48 7.68
C TRP A 34 1.79 6.07 8.42
N VAL A 35 2.97 5.51 8.16
CA VAL A 35 4.26 6.02 8.63
C VAL A 35 5.13 6.35 7.43
N ASP A 36 5.84 7.47 7.50
CA ASP A 36 6.84 7.82 6.51
C ASP A 36 8.14 7.06 6.82
N VAL A 37 8.57 6.24 5.86
CA VAL A 37 9.77 5.39 5.96
C VAL A 37 10.81 5.74 4.89
N CYS A 38 10.58 6.81 4.12
CA CYS A 38 11.54 7.27 3.13
C CYS A 38 12.81 7.78 3.83
N LYS A 39 13.97 7.39 3.32
CA LYS A 39 15.23 8.04 3.70
C LYS A 39 15.21 9.45 3.08
N GLU A 40 15.55 10.46 3.87
CA GLU A 40 15.85 11.78 3.32
C GLU A 40 16.93 11.63 2.24
N ALA A 41 16.77 12.37 1.14
CA ALA A 41 17.61 12.29 -0.05
C ALA A 41 19.09 12.56 0.24
#